data_AF-A0A934CVV6-F1
#
_entry.id   AF-A0A934CVV6-F1
#
_cell.length_a   1.000
_cell.length_b   1.000
_cell.length_c   1.000
_cell.angle_alpha   90.00
_cell.angle_beta   90.00
_cell.angle_gamma   90.00
#
_symmetry.space_group_name_H-M   'P 1'
#
loop_
_entity.id
_entity.type
_entity.pdbx_description
1 polymer ?
#
loop_
_entity_poly.entity_id
_entity_poly.type
_entity_poly.pdbx_seq_one_letter_code
_entity_poly.pdbx_strand_id
1 'polypeptide(L)'
;MTLLGLSEKGQTFQYVLLTTKVVQVLQKYETEKQLNETEKQILGRAAALIKRIIEGAILVEGKEFDQLAPTQEGLSAYGYALSTIESLNLFNQIKGFTEFFKHLLDQLEIVEYSKNEASDISLLKNFFLALGSAFRGDLLKERYTEQPVLRKNTFHATSFA
;
A
#
# COMPACT_ATOMS: atom_id res chain seq x y z
N MET A 1 21.37 3.01 14.58
CA MET A 1 19.96 2.84 14.19
C MET A 1 19.20 4.06 14.69
N THR A 2 18.80 4.94 13.79
CA THR A 2 18.07 6.18 14.08
C THR A 2 16.62 5.85 14.45
N LEU A 3 16.05 6.59 15.40
CA LEU A 3 14.64 6.49 15.84
C LEU A 3 13.62 6.49 14.69
N LEU A 4 13.99 7.10 13.55
CA LEU A 4 13.20 7.14 12.31
C LEU A 4 12.91 5.75 11.73
N GLY A 5 13.88 4.83 11.73
CA GLY A 5 13.70 3.49 11.13
C GLY A 5 12.78 2.55 11.94
N LEU A 6 12.60 2.81 13.24
CA LEU A 6 11.63 2.06 14.06
C LEU A 6 10.19 2.53 13.80
N SER A 7 10.02 3.82 13.49
CA SER A 7 8.71 4.41 13.15
C SER A 7 8.20 3.90 11.81
N GLU A 8 9.07 3.84 10.78
CA GLU A 8 8.70 3.35 9.44
C GLU A 8 8.35 1.86 9.47
N LYS A 9 9.12 1.01 10.17
CA LYS A 9 8.81 -0.42 10.35
C LYS A 9 7.45 -0.65 11.01
N GLY A 10 7.13 0.13 12.04
CA GLY A 10 5.83 0.07 12.72
C GLY A 10 4.68 0.41 11.78
N GLN A 11 4.86 1.42 10.93
CA GLN A 11 3.87 1.85 9.94
C GLN A 11 3.68 0.81 8.81
N THR A 12 4.76 0.29 8.23
CA THR A 12 4.68 -0.72 7.16
C THR A 12 3.96 -1.99 7.64
N PHE A 13 4.25 -2.46 8.87
CA PHE A 13 3.52 -3.59 9.45
C PHE A 13 2.02 -3.29 9.65
N GLN A 14 1.68 -2.08 10.13
CA GLN A 14 0.29 -1.66 10.27
C GLN A 14 -0.43 -1.63 8.91
N TYR A 15 0.25 -1.21 7.85
CA TYR A 15 -0.32 -1.20 6.50
C TYR A 15 -0.53 -2.62 5.95
N VAL A 16 0.40 -3.55 6.15
CA VAL A 16 0.19 -4.98 5.79
C VAL A 16 -1.04 -5.55 6.49
N LEU A 17 -1.20 -5.26 7.78
CA LEU A 17 -2.36 -5.73 8.54
C LEU A 17 -3.65 -5.08 8.04
N LEU A 18 -3.62 -3.78 7.75
CA LEU A 18 -4.77 -3.05 7.21
C LEU A 18 -5.21 -3.61 5.87
N THR A 19 -4.30 -3.76 4.90
CA THR A 19 -4.66 -4.26 3.56
C THR A 19 -5.22 -5.68 3.62
N THR A 20 -4.66 -6.54 4.49
CA THR A 20 -5.18 -7.89 4.73
C THR A 20 -6.62 -7.86 5.25
N LYS A 21 -6.89 -7.01 6.24
CA LYS A 21 -8.24 -6.85 6.80
C LYS A 21 -9.22 -6.30 5.75
N VAL A 22 -8.80 -5.34 4.93
CA VAL A 22 -9.63 -4.79 3.86
C VAL A 22 -10.04 -5.88 2.87
N VAL A 23 -9.10 -6.71 2.42
CA VAL A 23 -9.42 -7.83 1.52
C VAL A 23 -10.43 -8.79 2.15
N GLN A 24 -10.28 -9.12 3.44
CA GLN A 24 -11.24 -9.95 4.16
C GLN A 24 -12.63 -9.33 4.23
N VAL A 25 -12.72 -8.02 4.52
CA VAL A 25 -13.98 -7.27 4.54
C VAL A 25 -14.64 -7.27 3.16
N LEU A 26 -13.89 -7.01 2.10
CA LEU A 26 -14.41 -7.00 0.72
C LEU A 26 -14.90 -8.39 0.28
N GLN A 27 -14.19 -9.46 0.64
CA GLN A 27 -14.61 -10.83 0.37
C GLN A 27 -15.94 -11.16 1.07
N LYS A 28 -16.07 -10.79 2.34
CA LYS A 28 -17.31 -10.98 3.10
C LYS A 28 -18.47 -10.15 2.53
N TYR A 29 -18.19 -8.91 2.13
CA TYR A 29 -19.19 -8.03 1.54
C TYR A 29 -19.74 -8.57 0.21
N GLU A 30 -18.94 -9.27 -0.60
CA GLU A 30 -19.42 -9.91 -1.82
C GLU A 30 -20.54 -10.92 -1.57
N THR A 31 -20.46 -11.66 -0.46
CA THR A 31 -21.44 -12.69 -0.10
C THR A 31 -22.61 -12.14 0.70
N GLU A 32 -22.35 -11.28 1.70
CA GLU A 32 -23.35 -10.85 2.67
C GLU A 32 -24.02 -9.52 2.31
N LYS A 33 -23.38 -8.70 1.46
CA LYS A 33 -23.85 -7.35 1.06
C LYS A 33 -24.14 -6.40 2.23
N GLN A 34 -23.60 -6.70 3.40
CA GLN A 34 -23.76 -5.91 4.62
C GLN A 34 -22.43 -5.81 5.35
N LEU A 35 -22.20 -4.65 5.97
CA LEU A 35 -21.03 -4.37 6.80
C LEU A 35 -21.48 -4.01 8.21
N ASN A 36 -20.81 -4.55 9.21
CA ASN A 36 -20.91 -4.06 10.57
C ASN A 36 -20.03 -2.81 10.78
N GLU A 37 -20.17 -2.17 11.93
CA GLU A 37 -19.44 -0.93 12.24
C GLU A 37 -17.91 -1.10 12.28
N THR A 38 -17.42 -2.25 12.76
CA THR A 38 -15.98 -2.56 12.75
C THR A 38 -15.45 -2.67 11.32
N GLU A 39 -16.21 -3.27 10.43
CA GLU A 39 -15.86 -3.44 9.02
C GLU A 39 -15.86 -2.09 8.29
N LYS A 40 -16.86 -1.24 8.55
CA LYS A 40 -16.86 0.15 8.05
C LYS A 40 -15.65 0.94 8.54
N GLN A 41 -15.27 0.82 9.82
CA GLN A 41 -14.06 1.46 10.34
C GLN A 41 -12.78 0.96 9.65
N ILE A 42 -12.70 -0.33 9.29
CA ILE A 42 -11.59 -0.87 8.51
C ILE A 42 -11.54 -0.21 7.13
N LEU A 43 -12.68 -0.11 6.43
CA LEU A 43 -12.75 0.54 5.13
C LEU A 43 -12.44 2.04 5.21
N GLY A 44 -12.94 2.75 6.23
CA GLY A 44 -12.63 4.17 6.43
C GLY A 44 -11.14 4.43 6.67
N ARG A 45 -10.43 3.52 7.37
CA ARG A 45 -8.97 3.57 7.50
C ARG A 45 -8.27 3.32 6.16
N ALA A 46 -8.83 2.46 5.31
CA ALA A 46 -8.32 2.21 3.97
C ALA A 46 -8.55 3.41 3.04
N ALA A 47 -9.69 4.09 3.17
CA ALA A 47 -9.98 5.35 2.49
C ALA A 47 -8.96 6.44 2.88
N ALA A 48 -8.61 6.54 4.17
CA ALA A 48 -7.57 7.45 4.64
C ALA A 48 -6.19 7.12 4.03
N LEU A 49 -5.85 5.84 3.86
CA LEU A 49 -4.62 5.42 3.17
C LEU A 49 -4.64 5.82 1.69
N ILE A 50 -5.76 5.61 0.98
CA ILE A 50 -5.88 6.04 -0.42
C ILE A 50 -5.76 7.57 -0.54
N LYS A 51 -6.35 8.34 0.39
CA LYS A 51 -6.20 9.80 0.43
C LYS A 51 -4.74 10.22 0.55
N ARG A 52 -3.94 9.57 1.41
CA ARG A 52 -2.49 9.81 1.50
C ARG A 52 -1.75 9.47 0.22
N ILE A 53 -2.13 8.39 -0.47
CA ILE A 53 -1.57 8.03 -1.77
C ILE A 53 -1.88 9.14 -2.80
N ILE A 54 -3.10 9.67 -2.80
CA ILE A 54 -3.52 10.80 -3.66
C ILE A 54 -2.68 12.05 -3.37
N GLU A 55 -2.44 12.40 -2.10
CA GLU A 55 -1.56 13.52 -1.72
C GLU A 55 -0.15 13.37 -2.29
N GLY A 56 0.41 12.16 -2.28
CA GLY A 56 1.69 11.85 -2.91
C GLY A 56 1.65 11.92 -4.44
N ALA A 57 0.57 11.43 -5.06
CA ALA A 57 0.37 11.51 -6.50
C ALA A 57 0.29 12.96 -6.99
N ILE A 58 -0.44 13.82 -6.26
CA ILE A 58 -0.55 15.26 -6.50
C ILE A 58 0.84 15.91 -6.50
N LEU A 59 1.66 15.60 -5.50
CA LEU A 59 3.03 16.13 -5.40
C LEU A 59 3.88 15.77 -6.62
N VAL A 60 3.74 14.55 -7.14
CA VAL A 60 4.55 14.05 -8.27
C VAL A 60 4.01 14.52 -9.62
N GLU A 61 2.68 14.54 -9.80
CA GLU A 61 2.05 14.96 -11.06
C GLU A 61 1.94 16.48 -11.19
N GLY A 62 2.10 17.24 -10.10
CA GLY A 62 1.98 18.70 -10.11
C GLY A 62 0.57 19.21 -10.42
N LYS A 63 -0.45 18.38 -10.19
CA LYS A 63 -1.86 18.73 -10.40
C LYS A 63 -2.47 19.32 -9.14
N GLU A 64 -3.21 20.41 -9.26
CA GLU A 64 -4.06 20.86 -8.16
C GLU A 64 -5.30 19.96 -8.06
N PHE A 65 -5.55 19.42 -6.88
CA PHE A 65 -6.73 18.62 -6.59
C PHE A 65 -7.40 19.17 -5.34
N ASP A 66 -8.65 19.59 -5.46
CA ASP A 66 -9.35 20.29 -4.39
C ASP A 66 -9.38 19.46 -3.09
N GLN A 67 -9.10 20.13 -1.97
CA GLN A 67 -9.16 19.68 -0.58
C GLN A 67 -8.03 18.77 -0.06
N LEU A 68 -7.07 18.36 -0.89
CA LEU A 68 -5.88 17.62 -0.44
C LEU A 68 -4.60 18.41 -0.74
N ALA A 69 -3.69 18.45 0.24
CA ALA A 69 -2.41 19.12 0.12
C ALA A 69 -1.29 18.07 0.00
N PRO A 70 -0.25 18.32 -0.82
CA PRO A 70 0.86 17.39 -0.94
C PRO A 70 1.60 17.22 0.41
N THR A 71 1.91 15.97 0.77
CA THR A 71 2.64 15.63 2.01
C THR A 71 3.84 14.72 1.73
N GLN A 72 4.90 14.85 2.53
CA GLN A 72 6.07 13.97 2.43
C GLN A 72 5.73 12.51 2.81
N GLU A 73 4.83 12.30 3.78
CA GLU A 73 4.32 10.97 4.13
C GLU A 73 3.51 10.36 2.97
N GLY A 74 2.73 11.19 2.26
CA GLY A 74 2.01 10.78 1.06
C GLY A 74 2.92 10.29 -0.06
N LEU A 75 4.10 10.88 -0.23
CA LEU A 75 5.08 10.45 -1.23
C LEU A 75 5.56 9.01 -1.02
N SER A 76 5.83 8.63 0.24
CA SER A 76 6.21 7.25 0.58
C SER A 76 5.07 6.27 0.28
N ALA A 77 3.84 6.60 0.69
CA ALA A 77 2.66 5.77 0.39
C ALA A 77 2.42 5.63 -1.12
N TYR A 78 2.61 6.72 -1.88
CA TYR A 78 2.52 6.73 -3.34
C TYR A 78 3.57 5.82 -4.01
N GLY A 79 4.79 5.75 -3.50
CA GLY A 79 5.82 4.83 -4.01
C GLY A 79 5.40 3.36 -3.95
N TYR A 80 4.74 2.94 -2.86
CA TYR A 80 4.15 1.61 -2.73
C TYR A 80 2.98 1.41 -3.70
N ALA A 81 2.16 2.44 -3.87
CA ALA A 81 1.04 2.38 -4.81
C ALA A 81 1.53 2.24 -6.26
N LEU A 82 2.60 2.93 -6.67
CA LEU A 82 3.21 2.77 -7.99
C LEU A 82 3.72 1.34 -8.22
N SER A 83 4.43 0.78 -7.24
CA SER A 83 4.89 -0.62 -7.29
C SER A 83 3.70 -1.59 -7.44
N THR A 84 2.57 -1.24 -6.82
CA THR A 84 1.31 -1.99 -6.92
C THR A 84 0.75 -1.94 -8.34
N ILE A 85 0.68 -0.74 -8.95
CA ILE A 85 0.23 -0.56 -10.34
C ILE A 85 1.09 -1.34 -11.32
N GLU A 86 2.41 -1.31 -11.14
CA GLU A 86 3.35 -2.06 -11.97
C GLU A 86 3.08 -3.56 -11.86
N SER A 87 2.93 -4.10 -10.64
CA SER A 87 2.65 -5.52 -10.42
C SER A 87 1.31 -5.98 -11.03
N LEU A 88 0.35 -5.08 -11.16
CA LEU A 88 -0.96 -5.32 -11.78
C LEU A 88 -0.95 -5.09 -13.30
N ASN A 89 0.18 -4.69 -13.90
CA ASN A 89 0.31 -4.33 -15.32
C ASN A 89 -0.67 -3.22 -15.77
N LEU A 90 -1.02 -2.31 -14.85
CA LEU A 90 -1.96 -1.21 -15.10
C LEU A 90 -1.28 0.08 -15.58
N PHE A 91 0.05 0.15 -15.54
CA PHE A 91 0.81 1.38 -15.80
C PHE A 91 0.47 2.04 -17.15
N ASN A 92 0.36 1.25 -18.22
CA ASN A 92 0.05 1.76 -19.57
C ASN A 92 -1.45 2.09 -19.78
N GLN A 93 -2.31 1.71 -18.84
CA GLN A 93 -3.76 1.91 -18.92
C GLN A 93 -4.20 3.19 -18.18
N ILE A 94 -3.35 3.67 -17.26
CA ILE A 94 -3.62 4.83 -16.42
C ILE A 94 -3.10 6.09 -17.11
N LYS A 95 -4.02 7.01 -17.45
CA LYS A 95 -3.68 8.32 -18.04
C LYS A 95 -3.28 9.36 -16.98
N GLY A 96 -3.66 9.14 -15.73
CA GLY A 96 -3.35 9.99 -14.59
C GLY A 96 -3.55 9.20 -13.30
N PHE A 97 -2.51 9.14 -12.48
CA PHE A 97 -2.49 8.37 -11.24
C PHE A 97 -3.43 8.98 -10.21
N THR A 98 -3.49 10.31 -10.13
CA THR A 98 -4.39 11.02 -9.21
C THR A 98 -5.85 10.62 -9.46
N GLU A 99 -6.29 10.63 -10.72
CA GLU A 99 -7.65 10.26 -11.13
C GLU A 99 -7.93 8.77 -10.91
N PHE A 100 -6.93 7.91 -11.13
CA PHE A 100 -7.05 6.48 -10.87
C PHE A 100 -7.24 6.20 -9.37
N PHE A 101 -6.44 6.82 -8.49
CA PHE A 101 -6.58 6.63 -7.05
C PHE A 101 -7.86 7.27 -6.49
N LYS A 102 -8.32 8.38 -7.08
CA LYS A 102 -9.65 8.92 -6.78
C LYS A 102 -10.74 7.93 -7.16
N HIS A 103 -10.68 7.34 -8.34
CA HIS A 103 -11.65 6.32 -8.74
C HIS A 103 -11.66 5.15 -7.75
N LEU A 104 -10.50 4.65 -7.33
CA LEU A 104 -10.42 3.62 -6.28
C LEU A 104 -11.05 4.07 -4.95
N LEU A 105 -10.82 5.32 -4.53
CA LEU A 105 -11.43 5.88 -3.34
C LEU A 105 -12.96 5.90 -3.46
N ASP A 106 -13.49 6.38 -4.58
CA ASP A 106 -14.93 6.44 -4.84
C ASP A 106 -15.55 5.03 -4.80
N GLN A 107 -14.89 4.04 -5.43
CA GLN A 107 -15.33 2.63 -5.40
C GLN A 107 -15.37 2.08 -3.97
N LEU A 108 -14.39 2.43 -3.14
CA LEU A 108 -14.32 2.01 -1.74
C LEU A 108 -15.43 2.64 -0.90
N GLU A 109 -15.69 3.94 -1.08
CA GLU A 109 -16.74 4.67 -0.36
C GLU A 109 -18.15 4.18 -0.74
N ILE A 110 -18.37 3.73 -1.99
CA ILE A 110 -19.62 3.07 -2.37
C ILE A 110 -19.86 1.82 -1.51
N VAL A 111 -18.82 1.01 -1.28
CA VAL A 111 -18.90 -0.18 -0.43
C VAL A 111 -19.09 0.17 1.05
N GLU A 112 -18.31 1.13 1.56
CA GLU A 112 -18.36 1.55 2.96
C GLU A 112 -19.74 2.05 3.38
N TYR A 113 -20.36 2.89 2.53
CA TYR A 113 -21.65 3.50 2.82
C TYR A 113 -22.83 2.74 2.22
N SER A 114 -22.60 1.57 1.62
CA SER A 114 -23.63 0.79 0.90
C SER A 114 -24.45 1.67 -0.06
N LYS A 115 -23.79 2.53 -0.83
CA LYS A 115 -24.49 3.35 -1.83
C LYS A 115 -25.14 2.42 -2.87
N ASN A 116 -26.29 2.83 -3.43
CA ASN A 116 -27.02 2.07 -4.47
C ASN A 116 -26.30 2.07 -5.84
N GLU A 117 -24.98 2.26 -5.85
CA GLU A 117 -24.14 2.31 -7.04
C GLU A 117 -23.34 1.01 -7.16
N ALA A 118 -23.03 0.60 -8.39
CA ALA A 118 -22.18 -0.56 -8.61
C ALA A 118 -20.73 -0.22 -8.23
N SER A 119 -20.14 -1.01 -7.33
CA SER A 119 -18.71 -0.95 -7.01
C SER A 119 -17.95 -2.11 -7.65
N ASP A 120 -16.79 -1.83 -8.23
CA ASP A 120 -15.83 -2.82 -8.71
C ASP A 120 -15.02 -3.38 -7.52
N ILE A 121 -15.65 -4.31 -6.80
CA ILE A 121 -15.03 -4.99 -5.65
C ILE A 121 -13.80 -5.81 -6.08
N SER A 122 -13.77 -6.29 -7.34
CA SER A 122 -12.64 -7.06 -7.87
C SER A 122 -11.40 -6.19 -7.97
N LEU A 123 -11.54 -4.99 -8.55
CA LEU A 123 -10.48 -3.99 -8.62
C LEU A 123 -9.95 -3.65 -7.22
N LEU A 124 -10.84 -3.36 -6.26
CA LEU A 124 -10.45 -3.04 -4.88
C LEU A 124 -9.65 -4.18 -4.23
N LYS A 125 -10.14 -5.42 -4.32
CA LYS A 125 -9.43 -6.59 -3.76
C LYS A 125 -8.05 -6.76 -4.38
N ASN A 126 -7.96 -6.72 -5.71
CA ASN A 126 -6.69 -6.92 -6.41
C ASN A 126 -5.69 -5.83 -6.05
N PHE A 127 -6.15 -4.58 -5.98
CA PHE A 127 -5.34 -3.45 -5.55
C PHE A 127 -4.82 -3.64 -4.12
N PHE A 128 -5.69 -3.89 -3.13
CA PHE A 128 -5.26 -4.03 -1.74
C PHE A 128 -4.41 -5.28 -1.49
N LEU A 129 -4.64 -6.38 -2.23
CA LEU A 129 -3.81 -7.57 -2.18
C LEU A 129 -2.39 -7.30 -2.69
N ALA A 130 -2.27 -6.63 -3.83
CA ALA A 130 -0.99 -6.27 -4.41
C ALA A 130 -0.27 -5.20 -3.56
N LEU A 131 -1.00 -4.24 -3.01
CA LEU A 131 -0.46 -3.22 -2.09
C LEU A 131 0.07 -3.84 -0.79
N GLY A 132 -0.67 -4.79 -0.20
CA GLY A 132 -0.17 -5.58 0.94
C GLY A 132 1.09 -6.38 0.61
N SER A 133 1.18 -6.90 -0.62
CA SER A 133 2.37 -7.62 -1.09
C SER A 133 3.57 -6.68 -1.26
N ALA A 134 3.36 -5.45 -1.74
CA ALA A 134 4.41 -4.44 -1.84
C ALA A 134 4.98 -4.07 -0.46
N PHE A 135 4.11 -3.78 0.52
CA PHE A 135 4.54 -3.51 1.90
C PHE A 135 5.29 -4.70 2.52
N ARG A 136 4.82 -5.93 2.29
CA ARG A 136 5.49 -7.13 2.78
C ARG A 136 6.87 -7.33 2.14
N GLY A 137 7.02 -7.02 0.86
CA GLY A 137 8.28 -7.10 0.15
C GLY A 137 9.37 -6.24 0.79
N ASP A 138 9.00 -5.05 1.27
CA ASP A 138 9.92 -4.14 1.95
C ASP A 138 10.34 -4.67 3.33
N LEU A 139 9.37 -5.15 4.13
CA LEU A 139 9.65 -5.81 5.42
C LEU A 139 10.62 -7.00 5.28
N LEU A 140 10.55 -7.73 4.17
CA LEU A 140 11.44 -8.86 3.91
C LEU A 140 12.84 -8.42 3.50
N LYS A 141 12.96 -7.45 2.57
CA LYS A 141 14.26 -6.90 2.12
C LYS A 141 15.08 -6.36 3.29
N GLU A 142 14.41 -5.66 4.22
CA GLU A 142 15.07 -5.13 5.41
C GLU A 142 15.61 -6.21 6.36
N ARG A 143 14.90 -7.35 6.51
CA ARG A 143 15.40 -8.48 7.32
C ARG A 143 16.67 -9.11 6.75
N TYR A 144 16.82 -9.12 5.43
CA TYR A 144 18.02 -9.65 4.78
C TYR A 144 19.23 -8.70 4.89
N THR A 145 19.00 -7.39 4.98
CA THR A 145 20.08 -6.41 5.21
C THR A 145 20.60 -6.37 6.66
N GLU A 146 19.80 -6.81 7.65
CA GLU A 146 20.22 -6.89 9.06
C GLU A 146 21.00 -8.16 9.41
N GLN A 147 21.05 -9.16 8.53
CA GLN A 147 21.94 -10.31 8.71
C GLN A 147 23.34 -9.93 8.18
N PRO A 148 24.39 -9.88 9.03
CA PRO A 148 25.73 -9.74 8.52
C PRO A 148 26.01 -10.98 7.67
N VAL A 149 26.24 -10.77 6.38
CA VAL A 149 26.87 -11.77 5.52
C VAL A 149 28.18 -12.12 6.21
N LEU A 150 28.22 -13.28 6.88
CA LEU A 150 29.44 -13.88 7.38
C LEU A 150 30.33 -14.14 6.16
N ARG A 151 31.11 -13.14 5.77
CA ARG A 151 32.24 -13.31 4.86
C ARG A 151 33.16 -14.32 5.55
N LYS A 152 33.11 -15.58 5.08
CA LYS A 152 34.14 -16.56 5.37
C LYS A 152 35.45 -16.02 4.79
N ASN A 153 36.19 -15.25 5.58
CA ASN A 153 37.61 -15.04 5.36
C ASN A 153 38.32 -16.34 5.73
N THR A 154 38.39 -17.28 4.81
CA THR A 154 39.42 -18.33 4.85
C THR A 154 40.69 -17.73 4.25
N PHE A 155 41.48 -17.09 5.12
CA PHE A 155 42.92 -16.96 4.90
C PHE A 155 43.53 -18.37 4.89
N HIS A 156 43.93 -18.87 3.72
CA HIS A 156 44.96 -19.90 3.67
C HIS A 156 46.30 -19.21 3.47
N ALA A 157 46.96 -18.94 4.60
CA ALA A 157 48.41 -18.78 4.60
C ALA A 157 49.02 -20.19 4.60
N THR A 158 49.56 -20.61 3.46
CA THR A 158 50.55 -21.70 3.42
C THR A 158 51.88 -21.12 2.97
N SER A 159 52.72 -20.93 3.98
CA SER A 159 54.17 -20.75 3.89
C SER A 159 54.79 -21.90 3.11
N PHE A 160 55.60 -21.60 2.11
CA PHE A 160 56.64 -22.49 1.60
C PHE A 160 57.91 -21.70 1.30
N ALA A 161 58.88 -21.84 2.20
CA ALA A 161 60.31 -21.84 1.95
C ALA A 161 60.96 -22.68 3.05
#